data_AF-A0A4P7XF68-F1
#
_entry.id   AF-A0A4P7XF68-F1
#
_cell.length_a   1.000
_cell.length_b   1.000
_cell.length_c   1.000
_cell.angle_alpha   90.00
_cell.angle_beta   90.00
_cell.angle_gamma   90.00
#
_symmetry.space_group_name_H-M   'P 1'
#
loop_
_entity.id
_entity.type
_entity.pdbx_description
1 polymer ?
#
loop_
_entity_poly.entity_id
_entity_poly.type
_entity_poly.pdbx_seq_one_letter_code
_entity_poly.pdbx_strand_id
1 'polypeptide(L)'
;MDEELALFLKQRDTLLASDEGDLVSLKRHDRKLVVAMGQCACASPLTQPPSNSTDQALIAGLQAEFSNTVVILEARARVWLGEMGRVQALLLPRPEASQAAWWLAAHYPALALPAVFPDLWESQVWAAWALLRRDRCDLLPEPWLSWVEVLKGREDARAVAQSLWQISSGNDWERWFAPLLATNAEDSATNLVNWLAGRAEDSVVVRAMGLSCQSRFLPWLASMRHDPRHTEGVLREIRWLVGDQQARHEGQQCWGEPLTSVVLSKLFRTVPLSFRDRLWQWCRNSTEGAASSLQGGRWCAGS
;
A
#
# COMPACT_ATOMS: atom_id res chain seq x y z
N MET A 1 -10.18 -9.91 19.93
CA MET A 1 -10.54 -10.58 18.66
C MET A 1 -10.78 -12.07 18.97
N ASP A 2 -11.76 -12.71 18.33
CA ASP A 2 -12.01 -14.16 18.45
C ASP A 2 -10.78 -14.97 18.00
N GLU A 3 -10.47 -16.09 18.68
CA GLU A 3 -9.29 -16.93 18.39
C GLU A 3 -9.29 -17.47 16.95
N GLU A 4 -10.46 -17.81 16.40
CA GLU A 4 -10.56 -18.34 15.03
C GLU A 4 -10.22 -17.26 13.99
N LEU A 5 -10.77 -16.06 14.17
CA LEU A 5 -10.52 -14.93 13.28
C LEU A 5 -9.06 -14.46 13.36
N ALA A 6 -8.49 -14.44 14.56
CA ALA A 6 -7.08 -14.11 14.77
C ALA A 6 -6.16 -15.12 14.09
N LEU A 7 -6.48 -16.42 14.17
CA LEU A 7 -5.72 -17.47 13.47
C LEU A 7 -5.81 -17.31 11.94
N PHE A 8 -7.01 -17.01 11.42
CA PHE A 8 -7.20 -16.75 9.99
C PHE A 8 -6.30 -15.61 9.49
N LEU A 9 -6.29 -14.48 10.21
CA LEU A 9 -5.51 -13.30 9.85
C LEU A 9 -4.01 -13.59 9.93
N LYS A 10 -3.55 -14.28 10.98
CA LYS A 10 -2.13 -14.69 11.12
C LYS A 10 -1.67 -15.59 9.97
N GLN A 11 -2.49 -16.55 9.56
CA GLN A 11 -2.20 -17.41 8.41
C GLN A 11 -2.12 -16.59 7.12
N ARG A 12 -3.00 -15.60 6.97
CA ARG A 12 -2.99 -14.70 5.82
C ARG A 12 -1.73 -13.85 5.77
N ASP A 13 -1.30 -13.29 6.89
CA ASP A 13 -0.07 -12.50 6.96
C ASP A 13 1.16 -13.35 6.63
N THR A 14 1.16 -14.61 7.07
CA THR A 14 2.21 -15.58 6.71
C THR A 14 2.27 -15.83 5.21
N LEU A 15 1.10 -15.96 4.55
CA LEU A 15 1.04 -16.10 3.08
C LEU A 15 1.53 -14.84 2.37
N LEU A 16 1.13 -13.65 2.85
CA LEU A 16 1.55 -12.37 2.27
C LEU A 16 3.04 -12.11 2.44
N ALA A 17 3.66 -12.59 3.52
CA ALA A 17 5.09 -12.46 3.74
C ALA A 17 5.93 -13.47 2.93
N SER A 18 5.29 -14.47 2.30
CA SER A 18 6.00 -15.56 1.62
C SER A 18 6.48 -15.16 0.22
N ASP A 19 7.75 -15.42 -0.06
CA ASP A 19 8.36 -15.32 -1.39
C ASP A 19 7.93 -16.47 -2.32
N GLU A 20 7.43 -17.56 -1.74
CA GLU A 20 6.92 -18.73 -2.47
C GLU A 20 5.38 -18.75 -2.54
N GLY A 21 4.73 -17.83 -1.81
CA GLY A 21 3.28 -17.71 -1.77
C GLY A 21 2.74 -17.29 -3.13
N ASP A 22 1.71 -17.99 -3.58
CA ASP A 22 1.02 -17.68 -4.84
C ASP A 22 -0.37 -17.06 -4.61
N LEU A 23 -0.86 -16.34 -5.62
CA LEU A 23 -2.13 -15.64 -5.56
C LEU A 23 -3.35 -16.59 -5.47
N VAL A 24 -3.26 -17.80 -6.00
CA VAL A 24 -4.35 -18.80 -5.93
C VAL A 24 -4.52 -19.26 -4.48
N SER A 25 -3.42 -19.51 -3.78
CA SER A 25 -3.39 -19.88 -2.37
C SER A 25 -3.96 -18.75 -1.50
N LEU A 26 -3.57 -17.50 -1.73
CA LEU A 26 -4.15 -16.35 -1.02
C LEU A 26 -5.65 -16.20 -1.29
N LYS A 27 -6.09 -16.29 -2.56
CA LYS A 27 -7.53 -16.21 -2.93
C LYS A 27 -8.34 -17.33 -2.30
N ARG A 28 -7.80 -18.55 -2.25
CA ARG A 28 -8.45 -19.70 -1.60
C ARG A 28 -8.61 -19.47 -0.11
N HIS A 29 -7.58 -18.93 0.54
CA HIS A 29 -7.62 -18.54 1.95
C HIS A 29 -8.68 -17.47 2.18
N ASP A 30 -8.61 -16.36 1.45
CA ASP A 30 -9.55 -15.23 1.52
C ASP A 30 -11.02 -15.66 1.31
N ARG A 31 -11.28 -16.63 0.42
CA ARG A 31 -12.62 -17.16 0.18
C ARG A 31 -13.21 -17.85 1.42
N LYS A 32 -12.39 -18.47 2.28
CA LYS A 32 -12.88 -19.10 3.52
C LYS A 32 -13.53 -18.08 4.44
N LEU A 33 -12.90 -16.91 4.63
CA LEU A 33 -13.45 -15.84 5.45
C LEU A 33 -14.79 -15.34 4.90
N VAL A 34 -14.86 -15.08 3.58
CA VAL A 34 -16.09 -14.59 2.93
C VAL A 34 -17.23 -15.62 3.05
N VAL A 35 -16.93 -16.90 2.86
CA VAL A 35 -17.93 -17.98 3.02
C VAL A 35 -18.40 -18.08 4.47
N ALA A 36 -17.47 -18.07 5.44
CA ALA A 36 -17.81 -18.14 6.86
C ALA A 36 -18.66 -16.95 7.31
N MET A 37 -18.34 -15.72 6.85
CA MET A 37 -19.16 -14.53 7.08
C MET A 37 -20.56 -14.66 6.47
N GLY A 38 -20.65 -15.08 5.20
CA GLY A 38 -21.94 -15.26 4.52
C GLY A 38 -22.84 -16.32 5.18
N GLN A 39 -22.25 -17.29 5.85
CA GLN A 39 -22.95 -18.33 6.62
C GLN A 39 -23.17 -17.96 8.10
N CYS A 40 -22.71 -16.77 8.53
CA CYS A 40 -22.68 -16.35 9.94
C CYS A 40 -22.01 -17.38 10.87
N ALA A 41 -21.02 -18.12 10.36
CA ALA A 41 -20.38 -19.24 11.05
C ALA A 41 -19.29 -18.83 12.05
N CYS A 42 -18.82 -17.58 12.00
CA CYS A 42 -17.79 -17.05 12.90
C CYS A 42 -18.45 -16.18 14.00
N ALA A 43 -18.17 -16.44 15.27
CA ALA A 43 -18.83 -15.76 16.39
C ALA A 43 -18.42 -14.29 16.59
N SER A 44 -17.29 -13.87 16.02
CA SER A 44 -16.76 -12.50 16.16
C SER A 44 -17.77 -11.43 15.69
N PRO A 45 -18.02 -10.36 16.46
CA PRO A 45 -18.89 -9.25 16.02
C PRO A 45 -18.46 -8.62 14.68
N LEU A 46 -17.16 -8.67 14.36
CA LEU A 46 -16.60 -8.12 13.13
C LEU A 46 -17.05 -8.88 11.87
N THR A 47 -17.44 -10.14 12.02
CA THR A 47 -17.84 -11.04 10.92
C THR A 47 -19.36 -11.22 10.82
N GLN A 48 -20.12 -10.52 11.66
CA GLN A 48 -21.58 -10.58 11.74
C GLN A 48 -22.26 -9.49 10.88
N PRO A 49 -23.54 -9.68 10.49
CA PRO A 49 -24.29 -8.69 9.70
C PRO A 49 -24.29 -7.28 10.30
N PRO A 50 -24.35 -6.22 9.45
CA PRO A 50 -24.37 -4.83 9.89
C PRO A 50 -25.45 -4.54 10.93
N SER A 51 -25.03 -3.99 12.06
CA SER A 51 -25.86 -3.54 13.17
C SER A 51 -25.08 -2.53 14.02
N ASN A 52 -25.75 -1.81 14.91
CA ASN A 52 -25.09 -0.81 15.76
C ASN A 52 -23.93 -1.39 16.59
N SER A 53 -24.07 -2.61 17.12
CA SER A 53 -23.03 -3.25 17.93
C SER A 53 -21.83 -3.68 17.08
N THR A 54 -22.07 -4.26 15.90
CA THR A 54 -20.99 -4.67 14.98
C THR A 54 -20.27 -3.46 14.39
N ASP A 55 -20.98 -2.35 14.18
CA ASP A 55 -20.41 -1.09 13.69
C ASP A 55 -19.47 -0.45 14.71
N GLN A 56 -19.85 -0.45 15.99
CA GLN A 56 -18.97 -0.01 17.07
C GLN A 56 -17.72 -0.89 17.15
N ALA A 57 -17.88 -2.21 17.07
CA ALA A 57 -16.74 -3.13 17.05
C ALA A 57 -15.82 -2.89 15.84
N LEU A 58 -16.38 -2.67 14.66
CA LEU A 58 -15.63 -2.39 13.44
C LEU A 58 -14.84 -1.09 13.54
N ILE A 59 -15.45 -0.02 14.03
CA ILE A 59 -14.79 1.28 14.15
C ILE A 59 -13.68 1.22 15.21
N ALA A 60 -13.93 0.58 16.34
CA ALA A 60 -12.90 0.32 17.35
C ALA A 60 -11.74 -0.52 16.76
N GLY A 61 -12.06 -1.54 15.96
CA GLY A 61 -11.06 -2.35 15.26
C GLY A 61 -10.22 -1.54 14.27
N LEU A 62 -10.83 -0.62 13.51
CA LEU A 62 -10.10 0.25 12.59
C LEU A 62 -9.13 1.18 13.35
N GLN A 63 -9.42 1.54 14.60
CA GLN A 63 -8.53 2.35 15.42
C GLN A 63 -7.41 1.53 16.07
N ALA A 64 -7.70 0.30 16.52
CA ALA A 64 -6.76 -0.52 17.27
C ALA A 64 -5.88 -1.43 16.39
N GLU A 65 -6.47 -2.06 15.37
CA GLU A 65 -5.83 -3.04 14.49
C GLU A 65 -6.20 -2.74 13.03
N PHE A 66 -5.72 -1.60 12.54
CA PHE A 66 -6.10 -1.04 11.24
C PHE A 66 -5.97 -2.06 10.09
N SER A 67 -4.78 -2.63 9.89
CA SER A 67 -4.48 -3.53 8.77
C SER A 67 -5.38 -4.77 8.74
N ASN A 68 -5.61 -5.40 9.89
CA ASN A 68 -6.47 -6.58 10.01
C ASN A 68 -7.94 -6.22 9.79
N THR A 69 -8.37 -5.10 10.38
CA THR A 69 -9.77 -4.69 10.32
C THR A 69 -10.19 -4.24 8.92
N VAL A 70 -9.26 -3.66 8.15
CA VAL A 70 -9.48 -3.37 6.73
C VAL A 70 -9.76 -4.64 5.93
N VAL A 71 -8.99 -5.72 6.16
CA VAL A 71 -9.21 -7.01 5.47
C VAL A 71 -10.62 -7.53 5.77
N ILE A 72 -11.03 -7.44 7.04
CA ILE A 72 -12.38 -7.81 7.45
C ILE A 72 -13.41 -6.94 6.74
N LEU A 73 -13.27 -5.61 6.76
CA LEU A 73 -14.18 -4.67 6.09
C LEU A 73 -14.36 -5.01 4.61
N GLU A 74 -13.28 -5.32 3.91
CA GLU A 74 -13.36 -5.74 2.51
C GLU A 74 -14.08 -7.08 2.32
N ALA A 75 -13.97 -8.02 3.28
CA ALA A 75 -14.74 -9.26 3.23
C ALA A 75 -16.23 -8.98 3.48
N ARG A 76 -16.55 -8.11 4.44
CA ARG A 76 -17.92 -7.63 4.70
C ARG A 76 -18.51 -7.04 3.42
N ALA A 77 -17.76 -6.23 2.68
CA ALA A 77 -18.19 -5.62 1.42
C ALA A 77 -18.47 -6.62 0.29
N ARG A 78 -17.96 -7.84 0.37
CA ARG A 78 -18.30 -8.93 -0.56
C ARG A 78 -19.56 -9.69 -0.17
N VAL A 79 -19.91 -9.69 1.11
CA VAL A 79 -21.09 -10.37 1.64
C VAL A 79 -22.30 -9.44 1.63
N TRP A 80 -22.12 -8.20 2.04
CA TRP A 80 -23.18 -7.18 2.13
C TRP A 80 -22.90 -6.04 1.15
N LEU A 81 -23.77 -5.91 0.15
CA LEU A 81 -23.63 -4.92 -0.92
C LEU A 81 -23.71 -3.49 -0.34
N GLY A 82 -22.79 -2.62 -0.78
CA GLY A 82 -22.75 -1.22 -0.34
C GLY A 82 -22.08 -0.98 1.01
N GLU A 83 -21.57 -2.03 1.68
CA GLU A 83 -20.96 -1.92 3.01
C GLU A 83 -19.82 -0.89 3.08
N MET A 84 -18.94 -0.82 2.07
CA MET A 84 -17.86 0.17 2.04
C MET A 84 -18.39 1.61 2.11
N GLY A 85 -19.44 1.92 1.35
CA GLY A 85 -20.06 3.24 1.34
C GLY A 85 -20.77 3.54 2.67
N ARG A 86 -21.45 2.54 3.24
CA ARG A 86 -22.11 2.65 4.54
C ARG A 86 -21.09 2.92 5.66
N VAL A 87 -20.00 2.16 5.71
CA VAL A 87 -18.94 2.34 6.70
C VAL A 87 -18.23 3.69 6.51
N GLN A 88 -17.96 4.11 5.27
CA GLN A 88 -17.44 5.45 5.02
C GLN A 88 -18.37 6.52 5.62
N ALA A 89 -19.68 6.44 5.39
CA ALA A 89 -20.65 7.37 5.96
C ALA A 89 -20.67 7.39 7.50
N LEU A 90 -20.38 6.26 8.15
CA LEU A 90 -20.24 6.17 9.62
C LEU A 90 -18.95 6.79 10.15
N LEU A 91 -17.86 6.77 9.37
CA LEU A 91 -16.55 7.31 9.74
C LEU A 91 -16.47 8.82 9.53
N LEU A 92 -17.08 9.35 8.48
CA LEU A 92 -17.03 10.78 8.12
C LEU A 92 -17.37 11.77 9.26
N PRO A 93 -18.40 11.55 10.10
CA PRO A 93 -18.71 12.46 11.20
C PRO A 93 -17.82 12.29 12.44
N ARG A 94 -16.81 11.39 12.41
CA ARG A 94 -15.98 11.02 13.57
C ARG A 94 -14.53 11.48 13.38
N PRO A 95 -14.11 12.59 14.02
CA PRO A 95 -12.74 13.09 13.92
C PRO A 95 -11.69 12.04 14.32
N GLU A 96 -11.98 11.22 15.34
CA GLU A 96 -11.12 10.15 15.83
C GLU A 96 -10.93 8.98 14.85
N ALA A 97 -11.74 8.94 13.78
CA ALA A 97 -11.66 7.92 12.74
C ALA A 97 -11.12 8.47 11.40
N SER A 98 -10.55 9.68 11.44
CA SER A 98 -10.05 10.42 10.27
C SER A 98 -9.08 9.60 9.42
N GLN A 99 -8.13 8.89 10.05
CA GLN A 99 -7.17 8.04 9.34
C GLN A 99 -7.87 6.97 8.50
N ALA A 100 -8.87 6.29 9.06
CA ALA A 100 -9.60 5.24 8.35
C ALA A 100 -10.45 5.81 7.21
N ALA A 101 -11.12 6.95 7.43
CA ALA A 101 -11.92 7.60 6.40
C ALA A 101 -11.06 8.06 5.22
N TRP A 102 -9.89 8.65 5.48
CA TRP A 102 -8.95 9.07 4.44
C TRP A 102 -8.28 7.90 3.75
N TRP A 103 -7.93 6.85 4.49
CA TRP A 103 -7.37 5.64 3.89
C TRP A 103 -8.37 4.99 2.93
N LEU A 104 -9.64 4.86 3.33
CA LEU A 104 -10.69 4.32 2.45
C LEU A 104 -10.88 5.19 1.21
N ALA A 105 -10.93 6.51 1.38
CA ALA A 105 -10.97 7.44 0.26
C ALA A 105 -9.77 7.26 -0.68
N ALA A 106 -8.55 7.09 -0.18
CA ALA A 106 -7.35 6.92 -1.00
C ALA A 106 -7.38 5.63 -1.84
N HIS A 107 -7.90 4.55 -1.27
CA HIS A 107 -7.91 3.23 -1.90
C HIS A 107 -9.16 2.96 -2.75
N TYR A 108 -10.26 3.67 -2.50
CA TYR A 108 -11.54 3.47 -3.18
C TYR A 108 -12.06 4.82 -3.71
N PRO A 109 -11.70 5.20 -4.94
CA PRO A 109 -12.02 6.51 -5.53
C PRO A 109 -13.51 6.86 -5.54
N ALA A 110 -14.38 5.85 -5.64
CA ALA A 110 -15.83 6.01 -5.62
C ALA A 110 -16.41 6.39 -4.24
N LEU A 111 -15.64 6.23 -3.15
CA LEU A 111 -16.08 6.62 -1.81
C LEU A 111 -15.96 8.13 -1.59
N ALA A 112 -16.85 8.67 -0.77
CA ALA A 112 -16.89 10.08 -0.39
C ALA A 112 -15.62 10.51 0.35
N LEU A 113 -15.16 11.74 0.08
CA LEU A 113 -14.04 12.36 0.77
C LEU A 113 -14.49 12.93 2.12
N PRO A 114 -13.64 12.86 3.17
CA PRO A 114 -13.78 13.74 4.32
C PRO A 114 -13.75 15.21 3.91
N ALA A 115 -14.53 16.05 4.59
CA ALA A 115 -14.72 17.45 4.21
C ALA A 115 -13.51 18.35 4.53
N VAL A 116 -12.72 17.98 5.54
CA VAL A 116 -11.61 18.78 6.06
C VAL A 116 -10.31 17.98 5.93
N PHE A 117 -9.27 18.63 5.40
CA PHE A 117 -7.94 18.04 5.33
C PHE A 117 -7.41 17.80 6.75
N PRO A 118 -6.81 16.63 7.05
CA PRO A 118 -6.55 16.24 8.43
C PRO A 118 -5.28 16.89 9.00
N ASP A 119 -5.22 17.08 10.32
CA ASP A 119 -4.04 17.63 10.99
C ASP A 119 -2.94 16.58 11.26
N LEU A 120 -3.32 15.31 11.51
CA LEU A 120 -2.39 14.23 11.83
C LEU A 120 -1.65 13.73 10.60
N TRP A 121 -0.31 13.65 10.67
CA TRP A 121 0.58 13.25 9.57
C TRP A 121 0.13 11.97 8.84
N GLU A 122 -0.15 10.91 9.60
CA GLU A 122 -0.56 9.62 9.03
C GLU A 122 -1.83 9.74 8.18
N SER A 123 -2.76 10.62 8.59
CA SER A 123 -3.98 10.89 7.83
C SER A 123 -3.72 11.81 6.64
N GLN A 124 -2.78 12.76 6.76
CA GLN A 124 -2.40 13.67 5.67
C GLN A 124 -1.82 12.93 4.48
N VAL A 125 -0.97 11.92 4.71
CA VAL A 125 -0.42 11.06 3.65
C VAL A 125 -1.56 10.47 2.82
N TRP A 126 -2.58 9.90 3.47
CA TRP A 126 -3.72 9.30 2.77
C TRP A 126 -4.62 10.35 2.13
N ALA A 127 -4.80 11.51 2.74
CA ALA A 127 -5.52 12.63 2.14
C ALA A 127 -4.85 13.11 0.85
N ALA A 128 -3.51 13.24 0.86
CA ALA A 128 -2.72 13.60 -0.30
C ALA A 128 -2.91 12.58 -1.44
N TRP A 129 -2.83 11.29 -1.13
CA TRP A 129 -3.10 10.23 -2.11
C TRP A 129 -4.55 10.25 -2.62
N ALA A 130 -5.54 10.45 -1.75
CA ALA A 130 -6.96 10.48 -2.13
C ALA A 130 -7.30 11.63 -3.08
N LEU A 131 -6.70 12.81 -2.85
CA LEU A 131 -6.88 14.01 -3.67
C LEU A 131 -6.10 13.92 -4.98
N LEU A 132 -4.85 13.44 -4.95
CA LEU A 132 -4.04 13.19 -6.15
C LEU A 132 -4.77 12.25 -7.13
N ARG A 133 -5.30 11.14 -6.62
CA ARG A 133 -6.00 10.11 -7.43
C ARG A 133 -7.30 10.60 -8.07
N ARG A 134 -7.88 11.68 -7.54
CA ARG A 134 -9.13 12.28 -8.03
C ARG A 134 -8.90 13.58 -8.82
N ASP A 135 -7.64 13.93 -9.08
CA ASP A 135 -7.24 15.20 -9.68
C ASP A 135 -7.81 16.43 -8.96
N ARG A 136 -7.86 16.36 -7.61
CA ARG A 136 -8.30 17.44 -6.71
C ARG A 136 -7.13 18.05 -5.94
N CYS A 137 -6.02 18.23 -6.63
CA CYS A 137 -4.76 18.69 -6.04
C CYS A 137 -4.82 20.16 -5.59
N ASP A 138 -5.82 20.92 -6.10
CA ASP A 138 -6.14 22.29 -5.70
C ASP A 138 -6.50 22.42 -4.21
N LEU A 139 -6.91 21.32 -3.57
CA LEU A 139 -7.27 21.29 -2.15
C LEU A 139 -6.09 20.92 -1.23
N LEU A 140 -4.90 20.68 -1.77
CA LEU A 140 -3.75 20.25 -0.97
C LEU A 140 -3.07 21.45 -0.31
N PRO A 141 -2.82 21.41 1.01
CA PRO A 141 -1.93 22.36 1.65
C PRO A 141 -0.46 22.03 1.36
N GLU A 142 0.44 22.97 1.63
CA GLU A 142 1.87 22.65 1.73
C GLU A 142 2.14 21.72 2.92
N PRO A 143 3.10 20.79 2.83
CA PRO A 143 4.02 20.54 1.71
C PRO A 143 3.47 19.60 0.62
N TRP A 144 2.21 19.15 0.74
CA TRP A 144 1.63 18.13 -0.14
C TRP A 144 1.34 18.64 -1.56
N LEU A 145 1.05 19.93 -1.70
CA LEU A 145 0.95 20.57 -3.01
C LEU A 145 2.28 20.48 -3.77
N SER A 146 3.38 20.91 -3.15
CA SER A 146 4.72 20.79 -3.74
C SER A 146 5.08 19.33 -4.08
N TRP A 147 4.71 18.39 -3.20
CA TRP A 147 4.89 16.95 -3.47
C TRP A 147 4.21 16.50 -4.76
N VAL A 148 2.96 16.91 -4.99
CA VAL A 148 2.25 16.59 -6.23
C VAL A 148 2.90 17.26 -7.44
N GLU A 149 3.37 18.50 -7.33
CA GLU A 149 4.02 19.19 -8.44
C GLU A 149 5.37 18.54 -8.83
N VAL A 150 6.12 17.99 -7.87
CA VAL A 150 7.27 17.09 -8.17
C VAL A 150 6.81 15.87 -8.95
N LEU A 151 5.71 15.22 -8.55
CA LEU A 151 5.20 14.04 -9.26
C LEU A 151 4.74 14.36 -10.68
N LYS A 152 4.39 15.62 -10.97
CA LYS A 152 4.07 16.14 -12.31
C LYS A 152 5.30 16.68 -13.06
N GLY A 153 6.50 16.58 -12.47
CA GLY A 153 7.77 17.02 -13.07
C GLY A 153 7.96 18.54 -13.10
N ARG A 154 7.30 19.28 -12.20
CA ARG A 154 7.28 20.75 -12.20
C ARG A 154 8.09 21.38 -11.07
N GLU A 155 8.61 20.59 -10.15
CA GLU A 155 9.33 21.07 -8.96
C GLU A 155 10.52 20.18 -8.60
N ASP A 156 11.48 20.71 -7.83
CA ASP A 156 12.67 19.98 -7.39
C ASP A 156 12.33 18.93 -6.32
N ALA A 157 12.56 17.67 -6.66
CA ALA A 157 12.25 16.55 -5.78
C ALA A 157 13.04 16.56 -4.47
N ARG A 158 14.28 17.07 -4.49
CA ARG A 158 15.15 17.07 -3.30
C ARG A 158 14.68 18.07 -2.26
N ALA A 159 14.35 19.29 -2.66
CA ALA A 159 13.81 20.31 -1.75
C ALA A 159 12.54 19.83 -1.06
N VAL A 160 11.60 19.26 -1.82
CA VAL A 160 10.35 18.74 -1.27
C VAL A 160 10.58 17.52 -0.37
N ALA A 161 11.42 16.57 -0.77
CA ALA A 161 11.80 15.44 0.07
C ALA A 161 12.41 15.90 1.40
N GLN A 162 13.23 16.95 1.38
CA GLN A 162 13.81 17.53 2.58
C GLN A 162 12.76 18.16 3.49
N SER A 163 11.80 18.91 2.94
CA SER A 163 10.70 19.50 3.71
C SER A 163 9.85 18.42 4.38
N LEU A 164 9.41 17.42 3.61
CA LEU A 164 8.62 16.30 4.11
C LEU A 164 9.37 15.52 5.21
N TRP A 165 10.67 15.25 5.02
CA TRP A 165 11.48 14.56 6.02
C TRP A 165 11.64 15.36 7.32
N GLN A 166 11.81 16.69 7.24
CA GLN A 166 11.93 17.53 8.43
C GLN A 166 10.63 17.57 9.23
N ILE A 167 9.48 17.61 8.55
CA ILE A 167 8.17 17.66 9.20
C ILE A 167 7.83 16.30 9.83
N SER A 168 8.08 15.21 9.10
CA SER A 168 7.65 13.87 9.51
C SER A 168 8.70 13.09 10.31
N SER A 169 9.94 13.59 10.36
CA SER A 169 11.10 12.83 10.84
C SER A 169 11.27 11.48 10.13
N GLY A 170 10.85 11.39 8.86
CA GLY A 170 10.90 10.15 8.08
C GLY A 170 9.69 9.22 8.26
N ASN A 171 8.68 9.61 9.04
CA ASN A 171 7.46 8.80 9.19
C ASN A 171 6.76 8.60 7.84
N ASP A 172 6.32 7.37 7.59
CA ASP A 172 5.66 6.94 6.35
C ASP A 172 6.45 7.26 5.07
N TRP A 173 7.79 7.33 5.13
CA TRP A 173 8.63 7.68 3.98
C TRP A 173 8.32 6.86 2.73
N GLU A 174 7.95 5.59 2.86
CA GLU A 174 7.58 4.73 1.73
C GLU A 174 6.39 5.27 0.95
N ARG A 175 5.49 6.00 1.60
CA ARG A 175 4.25 6.52 1.00
C ARG A 175 4.46 7.85 0.29
N TRP A 176 5.48 8.62 0.64
CA TRP A 176 5.73 9.93 0.04
C TRP A 176 7.07 10.04 -0.69
N PHE A 177 8.14 9.39 -0.21
CA PHE A 177 9.47 9.43 -0.83
C PHE A 177 9.62 8.46 -2.00
N ALA A 178 9.13 7.22 -1.88
CA ALA A 178 9.24 6.25 -2.98
C ALA A 178 8.54 6.73 -4.28
N PRO A 179 7.39 7.41 -4.23
CA PRO A 179 6.83 8.10 -5.38
C PRO A 179 7.76 9.15 -6.02
N LEU A 180 8.60 9.83 -5.25
CA LEU A 180 9.58 10.79 -5.78
C LEU A 180 10.70 10.08 -6.53
N LEU A 181 11.15 8.91 -6.03
CA LEU A 181 12.14 8.09 -6.75
C LEU A 181 11.62 7.61 -8.11
N ALA A 182 10.32 7.33 -8.19
CA ALA A 182 9.65 6.79 -9.37
C ALA A 182 9.51 7.77 -10.54
N THR A 183 9.23 9.05 -10.24
CA THR A 183 8.93 10.07 -11.27
C THR A 183 10.14 10.81 -11.79
N ASN A 184 11.29 10.63 -11.15
CA ASN A 184 12.50 11.36 -11.48
C ASN A 184 13.38 10.57 -12.46
N ALA A 185 14.07 11.30 -13.34
CA ALA A 185 15.09 10.72 -14.20
C ALA A 185 16.18 10.00 -13.37
N GLU A 186 16.89 9.05 -14.00
CA GLU A 186 17.83 8.15 -13.31
C GLU A 186 18.86 8.87 -12.42
N ASP A 187 19.36 10.03 -12.85
CA ASP A 187 20.34 10.81 -12.09
C ASP A 187 19.73 11.53 -10.88
N SER A 188 18.50 12.03 -11.02
CA SER A 188 17.76 12.66 -9.92
C SER A 188 17.40 11.65 -8.83
N ALA A 189 17.06 10.41 -9.18
CA ALA A 189 16.81 9.34 -8.21
C ALA A 189 18.06 8.96 -7.41
N THR A 190 19.24 8.94 -8.06
CA THR A 190 20.51 8.68 -7.37
C THR A 190 20.85 9.81 -6.39
N ASN A 191 20.61 11.06 -6.79
CA ASN A 191 20.80 12.22 -5.90
C ASN A 191 19.89 12.16 -4.67
N LEU A 192 18.64 11.72 -4.82
CA LEU A 192 17.71 11.52 -3.72
C LEU A 192 18.18 10.41 -2.76
N VAL A 193 18.61 9.26 -3.28
CA VAL A 193 19.14 8.16 -2.45
C VAL A 193 20.40 8.58 -1.70
N ASN A 194 21.34 9.28 -2.35
CA ASN A 194 22.53 9.81 -1.70
C ASN A 194 22.19 10.82 -0.60
N TRP A 195 21.20 11.68 -0.84
CA TRP A 195 20.72 12.63 0.16
C TRP A 195 20.09 11.92 1.38
N LEU A 196 19.35 10.84 1.15
CA LEU A 196 18.73 10.00 2.18
C LEU A 196 19.78 9.26 3.02
N ALA A 197 20.86 8.79 2.40
CA ALA A 197 21.93 8.06 3.09
C ALA A 197 22.63 8.87 4.19
N GLY A 198 22.63 10.20 4.10
CA GLY A 198 23.14 11.08 5.17
C GLY A 198 22.17 11.33 6.32
N ARG A 199 20.98 10.71 6.33
CA ARG A 199 19.86 11.03 7.24
C ARG A 199 19.14 9.83 7.81
N ALA A 200 19.14 8.71 7.10
CA ALA A 200 18.43 7.50 7.49
C ALA A 200 19.41 6.37 7.78
N GLU A 201 18.93 5.35 8.48
CA GLU A 201 19.69 4.12 8.69
C GLU A 201 19.86 3.34 7.37
N ASP A 202 20.92 2.54 7.28
CA ASP A 202 21.25 1.73 6.09
C ASP A 202 20.06 0.88 5.61
N SER A 203 19.24 0.35 6.53
CA SER A 203 18.04 -0.43 6.22
C SER A 203 17.02 0.35 5.37
N VAL A 204 16.81 1.62 5.69
CA VAL A 204 15.92 2.54 4.96
C VAL A 204 16.51 2.87 3.60
N VAL A 205 17.82 3.12 3.52
CA VAL A 205 18.52 3.41 2.26
C VAL A 205 18.47 2.19 1.32
N VAL A 206 18.76 1.00 1.83
CA VAL A 206 18.65 -0.27 1.10
C VAL A 206 17.24 -0.43 0.54
N ARG A 207 16.21 -0.26 1.38
CA ARG A 207 14.81 -0.37 0.93
C ARG A 207 14.45 0.69 -0.10
N ALA A 208 14.95 1.93 0.03
CA ALA A 208 14.73 2.99 -0.95
C ALA A 208 15.38 2.67 -2.31
N MET A 209 16.60 2.12 -2.31
CA MET A 209 17.26 1.64 -3.54
C MET A 209 16.43 0.58 -4.24
N GLY A 210 15.91 -0.41 -3.52
CA GLY A 210 15.05 -1.44 -4.11
C GLY A 210 13.70 -0.90 -4.57
N LEU A 211 13.04 -0.06 -3.76
CA LEU A 211 11.78 0.58 -4.14
C LEU A 211 11.92 1.43 -5.40
N SER A 212 13.08 2.04 -5.68
CA SER A 212 13.30 2.82 -6.91
C SER A 212 13.10 2.04 -8.21
N CYS A 213 13.19 0.71 -8.16
CA CYS A 213 13.15 -0.18 -9.33
C CYS A 213 14.27 0.08 -10.36
N GLN A 214 15.36 0.76 -9.98
CA GLN A 214 16.48 1.07 -10.86
C GLN A 214 17.63 0.09 -10.67
N SER A 215 17.95 -0.67 -11.71
CA SER A 215 19.04 -1.66 -11.69
C SER A 215 20.43 -1.05 -11.43
N ARG A 216 20.60 0.26 -11.60
CA ARG A 216 21.86 0.97 -11.29
C ARG A 216 22.28 0.88 -9.82
N PHE A 217 21.35 0.60 -8.90
CA PHE A 217 21.66 0.41 -7.49
C PHE A 217 22.16 -1.01 -7.16
N LEU A 218 22.09 -1.96 -8.11
CA LEU A 218 22.55 -3.34 -7.90
C LEU A 218 24.02 -3.43 -7.45
N PRO A 219 24.99 -2.68 -8.02
CA PRO A 219 26.37 -2.71 -7.54
C PRO A 219 26.52 -2.23 -6.09
N TRP A 220 25.77 -1.20 -5.68
CA TRP A 220 25.77 -0.72 -4.29
C TRP A 220 25.18 -1.75 -3.34
N LEU A 221 24.01 -2.29 -3.68
CA LEU A 221 23.41 -3.40 -2.93
C LEU A 221 24.37 -4.60 -2.85
N ALA A 222 25.02 -4.97 -3.95
CA ALA A 222 25.98 -6.07 -3.96
C ALA A 222 27.19 -5.83 -3.04
N SER A 223 27.60 -4.56 -2.85
CA SER A 223 28.68 -4.23 -1.91
C SER A 223 28.26 -4.40 -0.44
N MET A 224 26.98 -4.15 -0.13
CA MET A 224 26.43 -4.23 1.23
C MET A 224 26.03 -5.65 1.66
N ARG A 225 25.85 -6.58 0.72
CA ARG A 225 25.33 -7.94 1.01
C ARG A 225 26.20 -8.75 1.98
N HIS A 226 27.47 -8.38 2.12
CA HIS A 226 28.43 -9.09 2.97
C HIS A 226 28.37 -8.64 4.43
N ASP A 227 27.65 -7.57 4.75
CA ASP A 227 27.39 -7.15 6.13
C ASP A 227 26.23 -7.97 6.73
N PRO A 228 26.49 -8.84 7.72
CA PRO A 228 25.46 -9.70 8.31
C PRO A 228 24.25 -8.94 8.87
N ARG A 229 24.41 -7.65 9.21
CA ARG A 229 23.32 -6.80 9.70
C ARG A 229 22.29 -6.47 8.63
N HIS A 230 22.69 -6.52 7.36
CA HIS A 230 21.90 -6.05 6.23
C HIS A 230 21.70 -7.12 5.15
N THR A 231 22.43 -8.25 5.21
CA THR A 231 22.44 -9.29 4.17
C THR A 231 21.04 -9.69 3.71
N GLU A 232 20.12 -9.99 4.63
CA GLU A 232 18.77 -10.44 4.27
C GLU A 232 17.98 -9.36 3.52
N GLY A 233 17.94 -8.14 4.08
CA GLY A 233 17.26 -7.00 3.45
C GLY A 233 17.85 -6.68 2.07
N VAL A 234 19.18 -6.62 1.97
CA VAL A 234 19.90 -6.37 0.71
C VAL A 234 19.59 -7.43 -0.33
N LEU A 235 19.64 -8.72 0.02
CA LEU A 235 19.33 -9.81 -0.91
C LEU A 235 17.87 -9.75 -1.38
N ARG A 236 16.95 -9.37 -0.50
CA ARG A 236 15.54 -9.14 -0.85
C ARG A 236 15.39 -8.00 -1.87
N GLU A 237 16.10 -6.89 -1.71
CA GLU A 237 16.08 -5.78 -2.68
C GLU A 237 16.74 -6.16 -4.00
N ILE A 238 17.85 -6.90 -3.98
CA ILE A 238 18.48 -7.44 -5.19
C ILE A 238 17.51 -8.36 -5.94
N ARG A 239 16.82 -9.27 -5.24
CA ARG A 239 15.82 -10.16 -5.82
C ARG A 239 14.71 -9.35 -6.50
N TRP A 240 14.22 -8.31 -5.84
CA TRP A 240 13.25 -7.37 -6.43
C TRP A 240 13.77 -6.71 -7.71
N LEU A 241 15.00 -6.19 -7.71
CA LEU A 241 15.54 -5.44 -8.85
C LEU A 241 15.96 -6.31 -10.04
N VAL A 242 16.42 -7.55 -9.80
CA VAL A 242 16.90 -8.44 -10.87
C VAL A 242 15.73 -9.11 -11.60
N GLY A 243 14.56 -9.22 -10.96
CA GLY A 243 13.50 -10.10 -11.44
C GLY A 243 13.89 -11.56 -11.20
N ASP A 244 13.00 -12.35 -10.59
CA ASP A 244 13.21 -13.79 -10.46
C ASP A 244 13.16 -14.37 -11.88
N GLN A 245 14.31 -14.87 -12.37
CA GLN A 245 14.45 -15.33 -13.75
C GLN A 245 13.60 -16.58 -13.96
N GLN A 246 12.37 -16.35 -14.44
CA GLN A 246 11.60 -17.08 -15.45
C GLN A 246 11.32 -18.59 -15.26
N ALA A 247 12.16 -19.40 -14.62
CA ALA A 247 12.03 -20.86 -14.58
C ALA A 247 11.08 -21.39 -13.49
N ARG A 248 10.76 -20.62 -12.44
CA ARG A 248 9.87 -21.06 -11.35
C ARG A 248 8.39 -20.74 -11.57
N HIS A 249 8.07 -19.87 -12.54
CA HIS A 249 6.75 -19.21 -12.64
C HIS A 249 6.11 -19.26 -14.04
N GLU A 250 6.66 -20.08 -14.95
CA GLU A 250 6.01 -20.34 -16.25
C GLU A 250 4.58 -20.87 -16.02
N GLY A 251 3.58 -20.13 -16.50
CA GLY A 251 2.16 -20.47 -16.39
C GLY A 251 1.40 -19.80 -15.25
N GLN A 252 2.04 -19.03 -14.37
CA GLN A 252 1.35 -18.31 -13.29
C GLN A 252 1.01 -16.87 -13.69
N GLN A 253 -0.16 -16.68 -14.30
CA GLN A 253 -0.71 -15.35 -14.56
C GLN A 253 -1.08 -14.65 -13.24
N CYS A 254 -0.54 -13.45 -13.04
CA CYS A 254 -1.03 -12.52 -12.04
C CYS A 254 -1.57 -11.27 -12.74
N TRP A 255 -2.78 -10.88 -12.33
CA TRP A 255 -3.50 -9.67 -12.72
C TRP A 255 -3.98 -9.69 -14.17
N GLY A 256 -5.29 -9.86 -14.35
CA GLY A 256 -5.93 -9.79 -15.65
C GLY A 256 -5.88 -8.35 -16.17
N GLU A 257 -4.78 -8.00 -16.83
CA GLU A 257 -4.62 -7.01 -17.91
C GLU A 257 -3.11 -6.81 -18.19
N PRO A 258 -2.72 -6.46 -19.44
CA PRO A 258 -1.33 -6.20 -19.77
C PRO A 258 -0.81 -4.90 -19.10
N LEU A 259 0.29 -5.03 -18.34
CA LEU A 259 0.97 -3.94 -17.62
C LEU A 259 1.79 -3.03 -18.56
N THR A 260 1.17 -2.48 -19.61
CA THR A 260 1.88 -1.85 -20.74
C THR A 260 2.20 -0.36 -20.56
N SER A 261 1.68 0.34 -19.55
CA SER A 261 1.69 1.82 -19.51
C SER A 261 2.66 2.48 -18.51
N VAL A 262 3.47 1.73 -17.75
CA VAL A 262 4.48 2.30 -16.83
C VAL A 262 5.71 1.38 -16.83
N VAL A 263 6.84 1.86 -16.27
CA VAL A 263 8.09 1.12 -15.94
C VAL A 263 7.86 -0.30 -15.36
N LEU A 264 6.64 -0.63 -14.95
CA LEU A 264 6.10 -1.96 -14.65
C LEU A 264 6.42 -3.03 -15.70
N SER A 265 6.56 -2.71 -16.99
CA SER A 265 7.00 -3.70 -17.99
C SER A 265 8.43 -4.20 -17.77
N LYS A 266 9.22 -3.48 -16.96
CA LYS A 266 10.54 -3.90 -16.47
C LYS A 266 10.48 -4.73 -15.17
N LEU A 267 9.32 -4.80 -14.52
CA LEU A 267 9.10 -5.55 -13.29
C LEU A 267 8.39 -6.87 -13.63
N PHE A 268 8.92 -7.96 -13.08
CA PHE A 268 8.47 -9.35 -13.12
C PHE A 268 7.21 -9.73 -13.93
N ARG A 269 7.30 -10.83 -14.69
CA ARG A 269 6.11 -11.51 -15.25
C ARG A 269 5.15 -12.02 -14.16
N THR A 270 5.66 -12.35 -12.97
CA THR A 270 4.90 -12.78 -11.80
C THR A 270 5.57 -12.21 -10.54
N VAL A 271 4.84 -11.39 -9.77
CA VAL A 271 5.37 -10.75 -8.55
C VAL A 271 5.07 -11.63 -7.32
N PRO A 272 6.07 -12.04 -6.53
CA PRO A 272 5.84 -12.73 -5.26
C PRO A 272 4.94 -11.93 -4.32
N LEU A 273 4.13 -12.61 -3.50
CA LEU A 273 3.18 -11.94 -2.61
C LEU A 273 3.87 -10.98 -1.63
N SER A 274 5.09 -11.30 -1.19
CA SER A 274 5.93 -10.49 -0.30
C SER A 274 6.33 -9.12 -0.87
N PHE A 275 6.15 -8.89 -2.17
CA PHE A 275 6.44 -7.62 -2.84
C PHE A 275 5.20 -6.90 -3.36
N ARG A 276 4.00 -7.43 -3.08
CA ARG A 276 2.74 -6.88 -3.59
C ARG A 276 2.49 -5.45 -3.11
N ASP A 277 2.92 -5.11 -1.90
CA ASP A 277 2.85 -3.78 -1.30
C ASP A 277 3.57 -2.71 -2.11
N ARG A 278 4.67 -3.08 -2.76
CA ARG A 278 5.48 -2.18 -3.57
C ARG A 278 4.71 -1.69 -4.77
N LEU A 279 3.97 -2.58 -5.42
CA LEU A 279 3.23 -2.26 -6.65
C LEU A 279 2.27 -1.10 -6.43
N TRP A 280 1.56 -1.05 -5.30
CA TRP A 280 0.53 -0.04 -5.04
C TRP A 280 1.02 1.41 -5.23
N GLN A 281 2.29 1.69 -4.92
CA GLN A 281 2.89 3.02 -5.06
C GLN A 281 3.08 3.44 -6.53
N TRP A 282 3.18 2.47 -7.44
CA TRP A 282 3.43 2.67 -8.88
C TRP A 282 2.14 2.75 -9.69
N CYS A 283 1.04 2.22 -9.17
CA CYS A 283 -0.21 2.03 -9.91
C CYS A 283 -1.21 3.16 -9.68
N ARG A 284 -0.66 4.37 -9.53
CA ARG A 284 -1.28 5.53 -8.86
C ARG A 284 -2.75 5.75 -9.21
N ASN A 285 -3.09 5.65 -10.50
CA ASN A 285 -4.42 6.01 -11.01
C ASN A 285 -5.28 4.81 -11.43
N SER A 286 -4.73 3.59 -11.41
CA SER A 286 -5.38 2.40 -11.98
C SER A 286 -5.71 1.34 -10.94
N THR A 287 -5.67 1.66 -9.64
CA THR A 287 -5.87 0.65 -8.58
C THR A 287 -6.96 1.04 -7.60
N GLU A 288 -7.95 0.15 -7.50
CA GLU A 288 -8.88 0.10 -6.38
C GLU A 288 -8.43 -0.95 -5.37
N GLY A 289 -8.42 -0.56 -4.09
CA GLY A 289 -8.00 -1.40 -2.98
C GLY A 289 -6.51 -1.28 -2.65
N ALA A 290 -6.17 -1.74 -1.45
CA ALA A 290 -4.80 -1.77 -0.94
C ALA A 290 -4.01 -3.00 -1.40
N ALA A 291 -2.71 -2.97 -1.19
CA ALA A 291 -1.87 -4.14 -1.44
C ALA A 291 -2.19 -5.34 -0.57
N SER A 292 -2.75 -5.12 0.62
CA SER A 292 -3.28 -6.19 1.48
C SER A 292 -4.74 -6.54 1.14
N SER A 293 -5.33 -5.95 0.09
CA SER A 293 -6.76 -6.10 -0.19
C SER A 293 -7.15 -7.52 -0.62
N LEU A 294 -8.33 -7.98 -0.19
CA LEU A 294 -9.03 -9.18 -0.66
C LEU A 294 -9.46 -9.07 -2.13
N GLN A 295 -9.64 -7.84 -2.63
CA GLN A 295 -9.95 -7.57 -4.03
C GLN A 295 -8.76 -7.88 -4.95
N GLY A 296 -7.61 -8.21 -4.36
CA GLY A 296 -6.36 -8.31 -5.07
C GLY A 296 -5.75 -6.93 -5.39
N GLY A 297 -6.45 -5.84 -5.08
CA GLY A 297 -6.23 -4.63 -5.86
C GLY A 297 -6.80 -4.92 -7.23
N ARG A 298 -8.10 -4.70 -7.45
CA ARG A 298 -8.58 -4.70 -8.82
C ARG A 298 -7.84 -3.55 -9.49
N TRP A 299 -6.92 -3.91 -10.37
CA TRP A 299 -6.32 -2.95 -11.28
C TRP A 299 -7.46 -2.60 -12.22
N CYS A 300 -8.21 -1.58 -11.85
CA CYS A 300 -9.23 -1.04 -12.71
C CYS A 300 -8.45 -0.29 -13.79
N ALA A 301 -8.36 -0.86 -14.98
CA ALA A 301 -8.26 0.00 -16.16
C ALA A 301 -9.40 1.00 -16.03
N GLY A 302 -9.04 2.28 -15.92
CA GLY A 302 -9.96 3.33 -16.24
C GLY A 302 -10.52 3.03 -17.63
N SER A 303 -11.85 3.10 -17.72
CA SER A 303 -12.58 3.23 -18.98
C SER A 303 -12.00 4.33 -19.85
#